data_AF-A0A940NXP7-F1
#
_entry.id   AF-A0A940NXP7-F1
#
_cell.length_a   1.000
_cell.length_b   1.000
_cell.length_c   1.000
_cell.angle_alpha   90.00
_cell.angle_beta   90.00
_cell.angle_gamma   90.00
#
_symmetry.space_group_name_H-M   'P 1'
#
loop_
_entity.id
_entity.type
_entity.pdbx_description
1 polymer ?
#
loop_
_entity_poly.entity_id
_entity_poly.type
_entity_poly.pdbx_seq_one_letter_code
_entity_poly.pdbx_strand_id
1 'polypeptide(L)'
;MNPRLPYLQRKTAALTTSPGVYLMKNAQEKIIYIGKAKNLRNRVTSYFRDHPDHTVKTAQMVSQVYDYDFIVTDSEYEALVLECSLIKQHKPRYNILLKDDKGYHYIKVSPPPYSRITAELRADGEGTYLGPYMSGFTARQTVNAVNRMFRLPTCHRPFPESFRKERPCLNYHIGQCMGVCRGCISEQEYDEAVSDALRFIKNGGDHTITALEQRMTAAADRLDFEEAARLRDRIAAIRSAGEKQDIMDAVTADTDVIGTAESSDTTVISVLIYRSGRLYDQNSFIISSEALSEQPLDEFLPQYYSTRSGSDLPKTILVERMPAEPELLSALLTDRAGRTVTIEQPVRGARHRLVLMAKNNAGEKLSLRAGRTSRELLGLEELARALHLEKPPVRIESYDISNLSSASMVAGMVVFENGRPLKSAYRRFSIKELHQQNDYAAMQEVIRRRFGEYFKAQSEQDETAKALNAFAVLPDLILLDGGRTHVAAIAPILAEMQLSVPLFGMVKDSKHRTRAIATNGGEIAVRESRAAFALLTRIQDEVHRYAVTYMKTKHKKTGYALTLTQVPGIGEKKAQKLLLTYKTRAQLKAATPEQLAKTAGVKPETGLALYALIQELPDS
;
A
#
# COMPACT_ATOMS: atom_id res chain seq x y z
N MET A 1 12.21 -34.26 -3.02
CA MET A 1 11.32 -35.44 -2.97
C MET A 1 11.40 -36.02 -1.56
N ASN A 2 10.27 -36.43 -0.95
CA ASN A 2 10.26 -36.90 0.45
C ASN A 2 10.96 -38.27 0.56
N PRO A 3 12.03 -38.44 1.36
CA PRO A 3 12.77 -39.71 1.45
C PRO A 3 11.96 -40.86 2.06
N ARG A 4 10.84 -40.57 2.74
CA ARG A 4 9.95 -41.56 3.38
C ARG A 4 8.72 -41.91 2.55
N LEU A 5 8.65 -41.49 1.28
CA LEU A 5 7.48 -41.72 0.42
C LEU A 5 7.05 -43.21 0.38
N PRO A 6 7.96 -44.21 0.25
CA PRO A 6 7.56 -45.63 0.24
C PRO A 6 6.96 -46.12 1.57
N TYR A 7 7.33 -45.50 2.70
CA TYR A 7 6.72 -45.80 4.00
C TYR A 7 5.31 -45.20 4.08
N LEU A 8 5.17 -43.93 3.71
CA LEU A 8 3.88 -43.22 3.74
C LEU A 8 2.86 -43.85 2.80
N GLN A 9 3.27 -44.28 1.60
CA GLN A 9 2.43 -45.02 0.66
C GLN A 9 1.91 -46.34 1.25
N ARG A 10 2.80 -47.15 1.85
CA ARG A 10 2.43 -48.41 2.50
C ARG A 10 1.45 -48.20 3.66
N LYS A 11 1.69 -47.20 4.51
CA LYS A 11 0.78 -46.84 5.62
C LYS A 11 -0.60 -46.42 5.09
N THR A 12 -0.63 -45.69 3.98
CA THR A 12 -1.86 -45.18 3.37
C THR A 12 -2.72 -46.26 2.72
N ALA A 13 -2.10 -47.30 2.16
CA ALA A 13 -2.83 -48.44 1.60
C ALA A 13 -3.70 -49.17 2.64
N ALA A 14 -3.32 -49.11 3.93
CA ALA A 14 -4.05 -49.72 5.03
C ALA A 14 -5.21 -48.86 5.59
N LEU A 15 -5.38 -47.61 5.13
CA LEU A 15 -6.44 -46.72 5.65
C LEU A 15 -7.85 -47.21 5.33
N THR A 16 -8.82 -46.84 6.16
CA THR A 16 -10.24 -47.05 5.86
C THR A 16 -10.73 -46.13 4.74
N THR A 17 -11.80 -46.52 4.06
CA THR A 17 -12.56 -45.68 3.12
C THR A 17 -13.62 -44.82 3.80
N SER A 18 -13.79 -44.94 5.12
CA SER A 18 -14.70 -44.10 5.92
C SER A 18 -14.29 -42.62 5.90
N PRO A 19 -15.24 -41.70 6.17
CA PRO A 19 -14.92 -40.29 6.37
C PRO A 19 -14.12 -40.08 7.66
N GLY A 20 -13.39 -38.97 7.72
CA GLY A 20 -12.65 -38.61 8.91
C GLY A 20 -11.66 -37.47 8.70
N VAL A 21 -10.84 -37.22 9.71
CA VAL A 21 -9.82 -36.16 9.73
C VAL A 21 -8.43 -36.79 9.77
N TYR A 22 -7.49 -36.28 8.97
CA TYR A 22 -6.09 -36.69 8.99
C TYR A 22 -5.20 -35.56 9.49
N LEU A 23 -4.14 -35.91 10.22
CA LEU A 23 -3.20 -34.99 10.86
C LEU A 23 -1.78 -35.33 10.40
N MET A 24 -1.18 -34.48 9.58
CA MET A 24 0.19 -34.65 9.11
C MET A 24 1.18 -34.10 10.12
N LYS A 25 2.25 -34.85 10.40
CA LYS A 25 3.30 -34.53 11.37
C LYS A 25 4.68 -34.43 10.71
N ASN A 26 5.53 -33.57 11.25
CA ASN A 26 6.94 -33.50 10.86
C ASN A 26 7.82 -34.46 11.68
N ALA A 27 9.13 -34.43 11.45
CA ALA A 27 10.11 -35.31 12.11
C ALA A 27 10.20 -35.10 13.63
N GLN A 28 9.68 -34.00 14.16
CA GLN A 28 9.59 -33.69 15.59
C GLN A 28 8.20 -34.00 16.16
N GLU A 29 7.40 -34.83 15.49
CA GLU A 29 6.01 -35.18 15.82
C GLU A 29 5.03 -33.99 15.91
N LYS A 30 5.44 -32.80 15.46
CA LYS A 30 4.59 -31.61 15.47
C LYS A 30 3.58 -31.69 14.32
N ILE A 31 2.31 -31.45 14.62
CA ILE A 31 1.25 -31.37 13.61
C ILE A 31 1.48 -30.14 12.73
N ILE A 32 1.67 -30.37 11.44
CA ILE A 32 1.96 -29.35 10.44
C ILE A 32 0.78 -29.06 9.52
N TYR A 33 -0.14 -30.01 9.34
CA TYR A 33 -1.37 -29.86 8.55
C TYR A 33 -2.48 -30.77 9.08
N ILE A 34 -3.72 -30.30 9.02
CA ILE A 34 -4.93 -31.06 9.36
C ILE A 34 -5.93 -30.90 8.21
N GLY A 35 -6.55 -32.00 7.77
CA GLY A 35 -7.55 -31.95 6.72
C GLY A 35 -8.67 -32.98 6.90
N LYS A 36 -9.87 -32.70 6.37
CA LYS A 36 -10.99 -33.65 6.29
C LYS A 36 -10.94 -34.49 5.02
N ALA A 37 -11.53 -35.68 5.08
CA ALA A 37 -11.73 -36.53 3.93
C ALA A 37 -13.10 -37.22 4.01
N LYS A 38 -13.82 -37.27 2.89
CA LYS A 38 -14.96 -38.18 2.70
C LYS A 38 -14.53 -39.65 2.67
N ASN A 39 -13.34 -39.88 2.11
CA ASN A 39 -12.71 -41.19 2.03
C ASN A 39 -11.23 -41.01 2.40
N LEU A 40 -10.88 -41.40 3.62
CA LEU A 40 -9.53 -41.22 4.17
C LEU A 40 -8.45 -41.85 3.27
N ARG A 41 -8.66 -43.10 2.82
CA ARG A 41 -7.72 -43.79 1.93
C ARG A 41 -7.47 -43.00 0.65
N ASN A 42 -8.51 -42.62 -0.08
CA ASN A 42 -8.35 -41.95 -1.37
C ASN A 42 -7.71 -40.56 -1.22
N ARG A 43 -8.18 -39.79 -0.22
CA ARG A 43 -7.69 -38.44 0.02
C ARG A 43 -6.23 -38.45 0.44
N VAL A 44 -5.84 -39.26 1.43
CA VAL A 44 -4.46 -39.31 1.89
C VAL A 44 -3.52 -39.89 0.82
N THR A 45 -4.00 -40.86 0.02
CA THR A 45 -3.20 -41.43 -1.10
C THR A 45 -2.84 -40.36 -2.13
N SER A 46 -3.73 -39.38 -2.36
CA SER A 46 -3.47 -38.31 -3.33
C SER A 46 -2.21 -37.50 -3.02
N TYR A 47 -1.84 -37.35 -1.73
CA TYR A 47 -0.65 -36.61 -1.30
C TYR A 47 0.68 -37.34 -1.52
N PHE A 48 0.66 -38.66 -1.68
CA PHE A 48 1.87 -39.49 -1.68
C PHE A 48 2.05 -40.26 -2.99
N ARG A 49 1.45 -39.79 -4.09
CA ARG A 49 1.66 -40.37 -5.44
C ARG A 49 3.06 -40.04 -5.97
N ASP A 50 3.59 -40.85 -6.87
CA ASP A 50 4.93 -40.66 -7.46
C ASP A 50 5.00 -39.44 -8.40
N HIS A 51 3.89 -39.11 -9.06
CA HIS A 51 3.73 -37.93 -9.94
C HIS A 51 2.44 -37.18 -9.61
N PRO A 52 2.40 -36.45 -8.49
CA PRO A 52 1.20 -35.72 -8.12
C PRO A 52 1.18 -34.33 -8.80
N ASP A 53 0.02 -33.93 -9.32
CA ASP A 53 -0.29 -32.53 -9.66
C ASP A 53 -0.50 -31.73 -8.37
N HIS A 54 0.58 -31.56 -7.61
CA HIS A 54 0.56 -30.81 -6.37
C HIS A 54 0.85 -29.35 -6.64
N THR A 55 0.05 -28.49 -6.02
CA THR A 55 0.42 -27.07 -5.86
C THR A 55 1.77 -26.97 -5.14
N VAL A 56 2.50 -25.88 -5.38
CA VAL A 56 3.82 -25.64 -4.77
C VAL A 56 3.78 -25.78 -3.24
N LYS A 57 2.71 -25.28 -2.60
CA LYS A 57 2.42 -25.50 -1.17
C LYS A 57 2.35 -26.97 -0.81
N THR A 58 1.52 -27.73 -1.54
CA THR A 58 1.27 -29.15 -1.23
C THR A 58 2.54 -29.97 -1.37
N ALA A 59 3.34 -29.70 -2.41
CA ALA A 59 4.64 -30.34 -2.60
C ALA A 59 5.62 -30.02 -1.47
N GLN A 60 5.69 -28.75 -1.03
CA GLN A 60 6.52 -28.33 0.11
C GLN A 60 6.05 -28.96 1.43
N MET A 61 4.75 -28.96 1.70
CA MET A 61 4.17 -29.59 2.88
C MET A 61 4.48 -31.08 2.89
N VAL A 62 4.19 -31.80 1.80
CA VAL A 62 4.48 -33.24 1.65
C VAL A 62 5.96 -33.54 1.84
N SER A 63 6.87 -32.67 1.40
CA SER A 63 8.32 -32.85 1.63
C SER A 63 8.72 -32.84 3.10
N GLN A 64 7.91 -32.24 3.98
CA GLN A 64 8.17 -32.13 5.42
C GLN A 64 7.36 -33.15 6.26
N VAL A 65 6.48 -33.94 5.63
CA VAL A 65 5.71 -34.98 6.33
C VAL A 65 6.64 -36.13 6.70
N TYR A 66 6.77 -36.41 7.99
CA TYR A 66 7.47 -37.58 8.50
C TYR A 66 6.51 -38.74 8.78
N ASP A 67 5.34 -38.43 9.32
CA ASP A 67 4.24 -39.36 9.56
C ASP A 67 2.87 -38.64 9.58
N TYR A 68 1.77 -39.39 9.65
CA TYR A 68 0.43 -38.83 9.85
C TYR A 68 -0.46 -39.73 10.72
N ASP A 69 -1.43 -39.12 11.40
CA ASP A 69 -2.52 -39.80 12.13
C ASP A 69 -3.87 -39.54 11.47
N PHE A 70 -4.89 -40.28 11.89
CA PHE A 70 -6.26 -40.07 11.44
C PHE A 70 -7.28 -40.38 12.54
N ILE A 71 -8.45 -39.74 12.45
CA ILE A 71 -9.61 -39.97 13.30
C ILE A 71 -10.79 -40.26 12.37
N VAL A 72 -11.38 -41.44 12.48
CA VAL A 72 -12.56 -41.84 11.70
C VAL A 72 -13.79 -41.20 12.33
N THR A 73 -14.71 -40.71 11.50
CA THR A 73 -16.00 -40.16 11.92
C THR A 73 -17.14 -40.93 11.27
N ASP A 74 -18.35 -40.82 11.84
CA ASP A 74 -19.52 -41.56 11.35
C ASP A 74 -20.14 -40.88 10.13
N SER A 75 -19.88 -39.58 9.96
CA SER A 75 -20.30 -38.81 8.79
C SER A 75 -19.25 -37.81 8.31
N GLU A 76 -19.43 -37.36 7.06
CA GLU A 76 -18.65 -36.28 6.46
C GLU A 76 -18.88 -34.93 7.18
N TYR A 77 -20.08 -34.73 7.71
CA TYR A 77 -20.44 -33.59 8.55
C TYR A 77 -19.61 -33.56 9.84
N GLU A 78 -19.52 -34.69 10.54
CA GLU A 78 -18.70 -34.80 11.74
C GLU A 78 -17.21 -34.60 11.45
N ALA A 79 -16.71 -35.11 10.32
CA ALA A 79 -15.33 -34.88 9.89
C ALA A 79 -15.05 -33.38 9.73
N LEU A 80 -15.98 -32.63 9.11
CA LEU A 80 -15.87 -31.19 8.94
C LEU A 80 -15.88 -30.43 10.28
N VAL A 81 -16.76 -30.82 11.21
CA VAL A 81 -16.82 -30.23 12.56
C VAL A 81 -15.52 -30.49 13.33
N LEU A 82 -15.05 -31.74 13.30
CA LEU A 82 -13.85 -32.16 14.01
C LEU A 82 -12.58 -31.50 13.45
N GLU A 83 -12.45 -31.40 12.12
CA GLU A 83 -11.35 -30.70 11.47
C GLU A 83 -11.26 -29.25 11.94
N CYS A 84 -12.38 -28.52 11.89
CA CYS A 84 -12.45 -27.13 12.34
C CYS A 84 -12.05 -26.97 13.82
N SER A 85 -12.41 -27.93 14.68
CA SER A 85 -11.99 -27.96 16.09
C SER A 85 -10.48 -28.17 16.24
N LEU A 86 -9.93 -29.16 15.55
CA LEU A 86 -8.51 -29.54 15.65
C LEU A 86 -7.57 -28.46 15.06
N ILE A 87 -7.97 -27.79 13.97
CA ILE A 87 -7.21 -26.66 13.41
C ILE A 87 -7.11 -25.52 14.43
N LYS A 88 -8.19 -25.22 15.16
CA LYS A 88 -8.17 -24.18 16.22
C LYS A 88 -7.28 -24.56 17.39
N GLN A 89 -7.32 -25.84 17.80
CA GLN A 89 -6.55 -26.34 18.93
C GLN A 89 -5.04 -26.37 18.63
N HIS A 90 -4.65 -26.87 17.45
CA HIS A 90 -3.25 -27.14 17.13
C HIS A 90 -2.57 -26.05 16.28
N LYS A 91 -3.35 -25.17 15.63
CA LYS A 91 -2.89 -24.08 14.74
C LYS A 91 -1.73 -24.51 13.82
N PRO A 92 -1.93 -25.54 12.98
CA PRO A 92 -0.86 -26.14 12.20
C PRO A 92 -0.30 -25.16 11.17
N ARG A 93 1.00 -25.27 10.88
CA ARG A 93 1.74 -24.31 10.04
C ARG A 93 1.15 -24.13 8.63
N TYR A 94 0.65 -25.21 8.02
CA TYR A 94 0.18 -25.21 6.63
C TYR A 94 -1.34 -25.03 6.48
N ASN A 95 -2.09 -24.93 7.59
CA ASN A 95 -3.49 -24.53 7.56
C ASN A 95 -3.59 -22.99 7.52
N ILE A 96 -4.57 -22.45 6.79
CA ILE A 96 -4.79 -21.00 6.68
C ILE A 96 -4.99 -20.39 8.08
N LEU A 97 -4.14 -19.42 8.45
CA LEU A 97 -4.31 -18.64 9.66
C LEU A 97 -4.96 -17.29 9.30
N LEU A 98 -6.18 -17.06 9.77
CA LEU A 98 -6.87 -15.79 9.63
C LEU A 98 -6.17 -14.72 10.48
N LYS A 99 -5.49 -13.77 9.84
CA LYS A 99 -4.97 -12.57 10.49
C LYS A 99 -5.87 -11.39 10.16
N ASP A 100 -6.64 -10.95 11.15
CA ASP A 100 -7.46 -9.73 11.08
C ASP A 100 -6.59 -8.49 11.27
N ASP A 101 -6.57 -7.60 10.26
CA ASP A 101 -6.01 -6.24 10.38
C ASP A 101 -7.13 -5.29 10.85
N LYS A 102 -7.40 -5.19 12.16
CA LYS A 102 -8.34 -4.20 12.70
C LYS A 102 -7.61 -3.00 13.29
N GLY A 103 -7.86 -1.83 12.70
CA GLY A 103 -7.77 -0.54 13.36
C GLY A 103 -9.18 0.00 13.55
N TYR A 104 -9.51 0.49 14.74
CA TYR A 104 -10.81 1.11 15.01
C TYR A 104 -10.92 2.46 14.32
N HIS A 105 -12.12 2.82 13.89
CA HIS A 105 -12.42 4.11 13.31
C HIS A 105 -13.44 4.87 14.15
N TYR A 106 -13.43 6.19 14.02
CA TYR A 106 -14.25 7.08 14.84
C TYR A 106 -14.90 8.14 13.95
N ILE A 107 -16.08 8.61 14.34
CA ILE A 107 -16.66 9.82 13.77
C ILE A 107 -16.29 10.97 14.71
N LYS A 108 -15.57 11.95 14.20
CA LYS A 108 -15.13 13.13 14.95
C LYS A 108 -16.06 14.30 14.67
N VAL A 109 -16.39 15.04 15.71
CA VAL A 109 -17.03 16.35 15.67
C VAL A 109 -15.99 17.38 16.11
N SER A 110 -15.59 18.28 15.22
CA SER A 110 -14.62 19.33 15.57
C SER A 110 -15.22 20.32 16.59
N PRO A 111 -14.38 20.96 17.42
CA PRO A 111 -14.86 22.00 18.35
C PRO A 111 -15.48 23.19 17.61
N PRO A 112 -16.37 23.96 18.27
CA PRO A 112 -16.94 25.19 17.72
C PRO A 112 -15.87 26.30 17.59
N PRO A 113 -16.11 27.34 16.77
CA PRO A 113 -17.32 27.61 15.98
C PRO A 113 -17.39 26.78 14.67
N TYR A 114 -18.60 26.51 14.18
CA TYR A 114 -18.86 25.72 12.96
C TYR A 114 -18.29 24.28 12.98
N SER A 115 -18.72 23.49 13.96
CA SER A 115 -18.36 22.08 14.14
C SER A 115 -18.59 21.19 12.92
N ARG A 116 -17.57 20.40 12.54
CA ARG A 116 -17.60 19.51 11.37
C ARG A 116 -17.63 18.05 11.79
N ILE A 117 -18.42 17.26 11.08
CA ILE A 117 -18.49 15.81 11.24
C ILE A 117 -17.55 15.16 10.20
N THR A 118 -16.49 14.48 10.67
CA THR A 118 -15.50 13.77 9.85
C THR A 118 -15.30 12.33 10.33
N ALA A 119 -14.73 11.47 9.48
CA ALA A 119 -14.37 10.10 9.87
C ALA A 119 -12.85 10.00 10.04
N GLU A 120 -12.41 9.58 11.22
CA GLU A 120 -11.02 9.52 11.65
C GLU A 120 -10.57 8.09 11.98
N LEU A 121 -9.26 7.84 11.85
CA LEU A 121 -8.62 6.57 12.20
C LEU A 121 -8.24 6.48 13.68
N ARG A 122 -8.21 7.60 14.40
CA ARG A 122 -7.78 7.70 15.79
C ARG A 122 -8.61 8.74 16.53
N ALA A 123 -8.74 8.56 17.83
CA ALA A 123 -9.38 9.51 18.73
C ALA A 123 -8.32 10.33 19.49
N ASP A 124 -7.41 10.98 18.77
CA ASP A 124 -6.21 11.65 19.32
C ASP A 124 -6.16 13.17 19.12
N GLY A 125 -7.07 13.76 18.34
CA GLY A 125 -7.18 15.22 18.17
C GLY A 125 -8.28 15.87 19.01
N GLU A 126 -8.30 17.21 19.08
CA GLU A 126 -9.38 17.96 19.75
C GLU A 126 -10.74 17.78 19.07
N GLY A 127 -11.80 17.53 19.86
CA GLY A 127 -13.17 17.33 19.39
C GLY A 127 -13.88 16.15 20.08
N THR A 128 -15.16 15.97 19.77
CA THR A 128 -15.97 14.89 20.32
C THR A 128 -15.96 13.70 19.38
N TYR A 129 -15.68 12.49 19.89
CA TYR A 129 -15.64 11.27 19.07
C TYR A 129 -16.84 10.38 19.36
N LEU A 130 -17.41 9.80 18.31
CA LEU A 130 -18.40 8.73 18.34
C LEU A 130 -17.74 7.45 17.79
N GLY A 131 -17.94 6.32 18.46
CA GLY A 131 -17.34 5.04 18.10
C GLY A 131 -16.99 4.20 19.34
N PRO A 132 -16.28 3.08 19.17
CA PRO A 132 -15.53 2.67 17.97
C PRO A 132 -16.40 2.04 16.87
N TYR A 133 -16.15 2.43 15.62
CA TYR A 133 -16.65 1.75 14.43
C TYR A 133 -15.64 0.69 13.99
N MET A 134 -16.14 -0.51 13.68
CA MET A 134 -15.32 -1.67 13.29
C MET A 134 -14.62 -1.48 11.94
N SER A 135 -15.16 -0.62 11.07
CA SER A 135 -14.58 -0.31 9.75
C SER A 135 -14.61 1.20 9.45
N GLY A 136 -13.55 1.70 8.81
CA GLY A 136 -13.45 3.09 8.38
C GLY A 136 -14.33 3.44 7.21
N PHE A 137 -14.73 2.42 6.45
CA PHE A 137 -15.71 2.56 5.40
C PHE A 137 -17.09 2.89 5.99
N THR A 138 -17.53 2.14 7.01
CA THR A 138 -18.79 2.41 7.72
C THR A 138 -18.80 3.83 8.29
N ALA A 139 -17.74 4.22 9.01
CA ALA A 139 -17.61 5.58 9.54
C ALA A 139 -17.72 6.64 8.43
N ARG A 140 -16.97 6.50 7.32
CA ARG A 140 -17.02 7.44 6.19
C ARG A 140 -18.38 7.49 5.50
N GLN A 141 -19.04 6.35 5.31
CA GLN A 141 -20.33 6.29 4.66
C GLN A 141 -21.41 6.97 5.52
N THR A 142 -21.40 6.73 6.83
CA THR A 142 -22.28 7.41 7.79
C THR A 142 -22.06 8.92 7.74
N VAL A 143 -20.80 9.37 7.82
CA VAL A 143 -20.48 10.81 7.75
C VAL A 143 -20.93 11.42 6.42
N ASN A 144 -20.67 10.77 5.29
CA ASN A 144 -21.06 11.28 3.97
C ASN A 144 -22.58 11.37 3.81
N ALA A 145 -23.31 10.35 4.27
CA ALA A 145 -24.78 10.34 4.23
C ALA A 145 -25.34 11.50 5.07
N VAL A 146 -24.89 11.61 6.32
CA VAL A 146 -25.34 12.66 7.25
C VAL A 146 -25.01 14.05 6.73
N ASN A 147 -23.76 14.28 6.30
CA ASN A 147 -23.36 15.59 5.77
C ASN A 147 -24.23 15.97 4.56
N ARG A 148 -24.58 15.02 3.69
CA ARG A 148 -25.45 15.28 2.54
C ARG A 148 -26.90 15.54 2.96
N MET A 149 -27.46 14.73 3.85
CA MET A 149 -28.85 14.85 4.33
C MET A 149 -29.09 16.18 5.04
N PHE A 150 -28.14 16.60 5.87
CA PHE A 150 -28.21 17.85 6.62
C PHE A 150 -27.58 19.03 5.87
N ARG A 151 -27.13 18.84 4.62
CA ARG A 151 -26.48 19.85 3.75
C ARG A 151 -25.27 20.54 4.42
N LEU A 152 -24.55 19.81 5.26
CA LEU A 152 -23.37 20.31 5.96
C LEU A 152 -22.18 20.46 4.99
N PRO A 153 -21.28 21.45 5.20
CA PRO A 153 -20.13 21.66 4.35
C PRO A 153 -19.13 20.50 4.41
N THR A 154 -18.83 19.91 3.25
CA THR A 154 -17.75 18.92 3.07
C THR A 154 -16.46 19.51 2.50
N CYS A 155 -16.45 20.82 2.17
CA CYS A 155 -15.27 21.50 1.65
C CYS A 155 -14.24 21.81 2.75
N HIS A 156 -12.97 22.00 2.38
CA HIS A 156 -11.88 22.31 3.31
C HIS A 156 -11.75 23.80 3.69
N ARG A 157 -12.74 24.63 3.35
CA ARG A 157 -12.70 26.07 3.66
C ARG A 157 -12.85 26.32 5.16
N PRO A 158 -11.98 27.13 5.81
CA PRO A 158 -12.15 27.48 7.21
C PRO A 158 -13.27 28.51 7.39
N PHE A 159 -14.12 28.31 8.40
CA PHE A 159 -15.21 29.23 8.77
C PHE A 159 -14.95 29.73 10.20
N PRO A 160 -15.14 31.02 10.50
CA PRO A 160 -15.78 32.06 9.67
C PRO A 160 -14.87 32.75 8.65
N GLU A 161 -13.56 32.45 8.63
CA GLU A 161 -12.55 33.18 7.85
C GLU A 161 -12.78 33.23 6.34
N SER A 162 -13.50 32.26 5.77
CA SER A 162 -13.80 32.18 4.34
C SER A 162 -15.11 32.85 3.93
N PHE A 163 -15.76 33.59 4.82
CA PHE A 163 -17.03 34.25 4.52
C PHE A 163 -16.89 35.29 3.44
N ARG A 164 -17.74 35.18 2.40
CA ARG A 164 -17.87 36.13 1.27
C ARG A 164 -16.59 36.37 0.46
N LYS A 165 -15.54 35.56 0.64
CA LYS A 165 -14.27 35.67 -0.10
C LYS A 165 -14.35 35.12 -1.54
N GLU A 166 -15.15 34.08 -1.76
CA GLU A 166 -15.27 33.41 -3.05
C GLU A 166 -16.73 33.07 -3.38
N ARG A 167 -17.00 32.82 -4.66
CA ARG A 167 -18.30 32.30 -5.10
C ARG A 167 -18.60 30.94 -4.43
N PRO A 168 -19.87 30.65 -4.11
CA PRO A 168 -20.29 29.34 -3.64
C PRO A 168 -19.90 28.24 -4.62
N CYS A 169 -19.57 27.06 -4.10
CA CYS A 169 -19.17 25.91 -4.92
C CYS A 169 -20.37 25.22 -5.58
N LEU A 170 -20.09 24.28 -6.50
CA LEU A 170 -21.11 23.48 -7.17
C LEU A 170 -22.09 22.82 -6.17
N ASN A 171 -21.59 22.26 -5.06
CA ASN A 171 -22.42 21.60 -4.05
C ASN A 171 -23.53 22.50 -3.48
N TYR A 172 -23.29 23.81 -3.38
CA TYR A 172 -24.34 24.76 -3.00
C TYR A 172 -25.38 24.91 -4.12
N HIS A 173 -24.92 25.11 -5.36
CA HIS A 173 -25.81 25.30 -6.51
C HIS A 173 -26.69 24.08 -6.82
N ILE A 174 -26.21 22.87 -6.52
CA ILE A 174 -26.98 21.62 -6.68
C ILE A 174 -27.73 21.21 -5.39
N GLY A 175 -27.79 22.08 -4.38
CA GLY A 175 -28.57 21.85 -3.16
C GLY A 175 -28.00 20.83 -2.17
N GLN A 176 -26.73 20.43 -2.31
CA GLN A 176 -26.04 19.49 -1.41
C GLN A 176 -25.33 20.18 -0.23
N CYS A 177 -25.21 21.50 -0.24
CA CYS A 177 -24.57 22.28 0.82
C CYS A 177 -25.40 23.52 1.13
N MET A 178 -25.55 23.84 2.41
CA MET A 178 -26.29 25.03 2.89
C MET A 178 -25.56 26.35 2.59
N GLY A 179 -24.26 26.29 2.24
CA GLY A 179 -23.53 27.46 1.75
C GLY A 179 -23.03 28.40 2.84
N VAL A 180 -22.57 27.85 3.97
CA VAL A 180 -22.01 28.60 5.12
C VAL A 180 -20.97 29.66 4.70
N CYS A 181 -20.21 29.40 3.63
CA CYS A 181 -19.25 30.36 3.07
C CYS A 181 -19.85 31.71 2.60
N ARG A 182 -21.17 31.83 2.48
CA ARG A 182 -21.84 33.10 2.16
C ARG A 182 -21.95 34.03 3.37
N GLY A 183 -21.77 33.52 4.59
CA GLY A 183 -21.96 34.30 5.82
C GLY A 183 -23.41 34.79 5.98
N CYS A 184 -24.39 33.99 5.54
CA CYS A 184 -25.83 34.23 5.69
C CYS A 184 -26.49 33.25 6.66
N ILE A 185 -25.73 32.30 7.21
CA ILE A 185 -26.20 31.30 8.17
C ILE A 185 -25.55 31.63 9.50
N SER A 186 -26.34 31.75 10.56
CA SER A 186 -25.82 32.03 11.89
C SER A 186 -25.12 30.79 12.47
N GLU A 187 -24.24 30.99 13.44
CA GLU A 187 -23.61 29.89 14.17
C GLU A 187 -24.67 28.99 14.84
N GLN A 188 -25.71 29.61 15.42
CA GLN A 188 -26.82 28.88 16.06
C GLN A 188 -27.59 27.99 15.07
N GLU A 189 -27.96 28.52 13.90
CA GLU A 189 -28.64 27.74 12.85
C GLU A 189 -27.77 26.56 12.36
N TYR A 190 -26.45 26.76 12.31
CA TYR A 190 -25.50 25.72 11.93
C TYR A 190 -25.36 24.63 13.01
N ASP A 191 -25.24 25.04 14.27
CA ASP A 191 -25.09 24.11 15.39
C ASP A 191 -26.35 23.27 15.63
N GLU A 192 -27.54 23.83 15.36
CA GLU A 192 -28.78 23.05 15.33
C GLU A 192 -28.74 21.97 14.24
N ALA A 193 -28.27 22.30 13.04
CA ALA A 193 -28.13 21.35 11.94
C ALA A 193 -27.12 20.23 12.26
N VAL A 194 -26.01 20.55 12.94
CA VAL A 194 -25.02 19.57 13.41
C VAL A 194 -25.60 18.70 14.52
N SER A 195 -26.37 19.29 15.44
CA SER A 195 -27.02 18.56 16.54
C SER A 195 -28.07 17.56 16.04
N ASP A 196 -28.88 17.96 15.06
CA ASP A 196 -29.85 17.07 14.41
C ASP A 196 -29.14 15.93 13.66
N ALA A 197 -28.03 16.24 12.99
CA ALA A 197 -27.16 15.25 12.35
C ALA A 197 -26.59 14.23 13.36
N LEU A 198 -26.13 14.69 14.52
CA LEU A 198 -25.63 13.80 15.58
C LEU A 198 -26.75 12.97 16.21
N ARG A 199 -27.94 13.54 16.37
CA ARG A 199 -29.13 12.81 16.86
C ARG A 199 -29.53 11.71 15.88
N PHE A 200 -29.47 11.98 14.58
CA PHE A 200 -29.72 10.99 13.54
C PHE A 200 -28.70 9.83 13.59
N ILE A 201 -27.41 10.14 13.82
CA ILE A 201 -26.36 9.11 13.99
C ILE A 201 -26.63 8.24 15.22
N LYS A 202 -27.08 8.84 16.33
CA LYS A 202 -27.27 8.14 17.62
C LYS A 202 -28.58 7.34 17.69
N ASN A 203 -29.67 7.88 17.17
CA ASN A 203 -31.03 7.40 17.46
C ASN A 203 -31.78 6.88 16.23
N GLY A 204 -31.17 6.90 15.03
CA GLY A 204 -31.81 6.46 13.79
C GLY A 204 -32.74 7.49 13.13
N GLY A 205 -33.28 7.14 11.97
CA GLY A 205 -33.98 8.09 11.08
C GLY A 205 -35.40 8.45 11.48
N ASP A 206 -36.17 7.50 11.98
CA ASP A 206 -37.62 7.69 12.22
C ASP A 206 -37.88 8.76 13.28
N HIS A 207 -37.13 8.74 14.39
CA HIS A 207 -37.24 9.74 15.46
C HIS A 207 -36.84 11.15 15.01
N THR A 208 -35.88 11.28 14.09
CA THR A 208 -35.46 12.60 13.58
C THR A 208 -36.48 13.16 12.60
N ILE A 209 -37.09 12.33 11.76
CA ILE A 209 -38.14 12.75 10.82
C ILE A 209 -39.35 13.28 11.59
N THR A 210 -39.83 12.54 12.60
CA THR A 210 -40.98 12.97 13.41
C THR A 210 -40.72 14.31 14.12
N ALA A 211 -39.52 14.51 14.65
CA ALA A 211 -39.17 15.78 15.29
C ALA A 211 -39.11 16.96 14.30
N LEU A 212 -38.61 16.73 13.08
CA LEU A 212 -38.58 17.74 12.02
C LEU A 212 -39.99 18.06 11.51
N GLU A 213 -40.87 17.06 11.41
CA GLU A 213 -42.29 17.26 11.06
C GLU A 213 -43.02 18.10 12.10
N GLN A 214 -42.83 17.82 13.39
CA GLN A 214 -43.40 18.63 14.47
C GLN A 214 -42.92 20.08 14.42
N ARG A 215 -41.62 20.31 14.18
CA ARG A 215 -41.05 21.67 14.01
C ARG A 215 -41.62 22.37 12.77
N MET A 216 -41.79 21.64 11.67
CA MET A 216 -42.36 22.16 10.43
C MET A 216 -43.80 22.61 10.63
N THR A 217 -44.62 21.79 11.30
CA THR A 217 -46.01 22.14 11.64
C THR A 217 -46.06 23.34 12.57
N ALA A 218 -45.22 23.38 13.63
CA ALA A 218 -45.16 24.52 14.54
C ALA A 218 -44.71 25.83 13.85
N ALA A 219 -43.79 25.76 12.88
CA ALA A 219 -43.40 26.92 12.08
C ALA A 219 -44.55 27.40 11.18
N ALA A 220 -45.29 26.48 10.56
CA ALA A 220 -46.47 26.79 9.77
C ALA A 220 -47.59 27.41 10.63
N ASP A 221 -47.81 26.90 11.85
CA ASP A 221 -48.80 27.44 12.81
C ASP A 221 -48.44 28.87 13.24
N ARG A 222 -47.15 29.20 13.32
CA ARG A 222 -46.64 30.56 13.57
C ARG A 222 -46.61 31.46 12.33
N LEU A 223 -47.10 30.99 11.18
CA LEU A 223 -47.06 31.67 9.89
C LEU A 223 -45.63 31.95 9.36
N ASP A 224 -44.61 31.23 9.86
CA ASP A 224 -43.24 31.29 9.35
C ASP A 224 -43.07 30.29 8.19
N PHE A 225 -43.58 30.69 7.02
CA PHE A 225 -43.59 29.83 5.84
C PHE A 225 -42.19 29.57 5.27
N GLU A 226 -41.21 30.44 5.52
CA GLU A 226 -39.83 30.24 5.09
C GLU A 226 -39.14 29.13 5.91
N GLU A 227 -39.31 29.14 7.23
CA GLU A 227 -38.81 28.09 8.11
C GLU A 227 -39.50 26.75 7.80
N ALA A 228 -40.83 26.75 7.64
CA ALA A 228 -41.60 25.56 7.29
C ALA A 228 -41.16 24.96 5.94
N ALA A 229 -40.92 25.80 4.92
CA ALA A 229 -40.43 25.35 3.62
C ALA A 229 -39.02 24.73 3.70
N ARG A 230 -38.10 25.34 4.47
CA ARG A 230 -36.76 24.73 4.70
C ARG A 230 -36.86 23.36 5.35
N LEU A 231 -37.69 23.22 6.40
CA LEU A 231 -37.87 21.97 7.12
C LEU A 231 -38.51 20.90 6.23
N ARG A 232 -39.54 21.26 5.45
CA ARG A 232 -40.16 20.37 4.46
C ARG A 232 -39.16 19.85 3.43
N ASP A 233 -38.37 20.75 2.83
CA ASP A 233 -37.38 20.39 1.83
C ASP A 233 -36.25 19.53 2.43
N ARG A 234 -35.97 19.70 3.73
CA ARG A 234 -35.04 18.85 4.49
C ARG A 234 -35.60 17.45 4.74
N ILE A 235 -36.88 17.35 5.13
CA ILE A 235 -37.58 16.07 5.29
C ILE A 235 -37.63 15.32 3.95
N ALA A 236 -37.94 16.01 2.85
CA ALA A 236 -37.96 15.41 1.51
C ALA A 236 -36.58 14.89 1.08
N ALA A 237 -35.51 15.65 1.36
CA ALA A 237 -34.14 15.22 1.08
C ALA A 237 -33.73 14.00 1.92
N ILE A 238 -34.16 13.94 3.18
CA ILE A 238 -33.94 12.80 4.07
C ILE A 238 -34.68 11.55 3.55
N ARG A 239 -35.96 11.68 3.17
CA ARG A 239 -36.78 10.57 2.64
C ARG A 239 -36.27 10.05 1.30
N SER A 240 -35.92 10.93 0.35
CA SER A 240 -35.39 10.54 -0.97
C SER A 240 -34.02 9.83 -0.88
N ALA A 241 -33.20 10.18 0.12
CA ALA A 241 -31.97 9.45 0.41
C ALA A 241 -32.25 8.05 1.00
N GLY A 242 -33.35 7.89 1.75
CA GLY A 242 -33.83 6.62 2.30
C GLY A 242 -34.38 5.65 1.26
N GLU A 243 -35.20 6.10 0.30
CA GLU A 243 -35.84 5.22 -0.70
C GLU A 243 -34.84 4.49 -1.63
N LYS A 244 -33.70 5.13 -1.97
CA LYS A 244 -32.59 4.47 -2.70
C LYS A 244 -31.88 3.42 -1.85
N GLN A 245 -31.96 3.56 -0.54
CA GLN A 245 -31.45 2.60 0.44
C GLN A 245 -32.40 1.40 0.55
N ASP A 246 -33.72 1.59 0.55
CA ASP A 246 -34.72 0.51 0.71
C ASP A 246 -34.63 -0.61 -0.36
N ILE A 247 -34.35 -0.23 -1.62
CA ILE A 247 -34.13 -1.20 -2.72
C ILE A 247 -32.84 -1.99 -2.51
N MET A 248 -31.81 -1.39 -1.92
CA MET A 248 -30.61 -2.12 -1.50
C MET A 248 -30.89 -2.96 -0.26
N ASP A 249 -31.65 -2.44 0.71
CA ASP A 249 -31.95 -3.07 1.99
C ASP A 249 -32.74 -4.40 1.82
N ALA A 250 -33.63 -4.49 0.82
CA ALA A 250 -34.31 -5.73 0.46
C ALA A 250 -33.38 -6.78 -0.18
N VAL A 251 -32.31 -6.36 -0.85
CA VAL A 251 -31.35 -7.24 -1.54
C VAL A 251 -30.25 -7.75 -0.59
N THR A 252 -29.99 -7.01 0.50
CA THR A 252 -28.86 -7.21 1.43
C THR A 252 -29.29 -7.64 2.84
N ALA A 253 -30.58 -7.90 3.09
CA ALA A 253 -31.09 -8.32 4.39
C ALA A 253 -30.34 -9.58 4.90
N ASP A 254 -29.52 -9.40 5.93
CA ASP A 254 -28.66 -10.41 6.57
C ASP A 254 -27.85 -11.25 5.59
N THR A 255 -27.07 -10.58 4.74
CA THR A 255 -26.26 -11.21 3.71
C THR A 255 -24.77 -10.95 3.93
N ASP A 256 -23.93 -11.98 3.88
CA ASP A 256 -22.48 -11.82 3.77
C ASP A 256 -22.07 -11.93 2.30
N VAL A 257 -21.22 -11.02 1.83
CA VAL A 257 -20.75 -10.99 0.44
C VAL A 257 -19.24 -11.13 0.40
N ILE A 258 -18.77 -12.16 -0.28
CA ILE A 258 -17.38 -12.61 -0.24
C ILE A 258 -16.77 -12.45 -1.64
N GLY A 259 -15.64 -11.74 -1.68
CA GLY A 259 -14.86 -11.54 -2.90
C GLY A 259 -13.38 -11.82 -2.65
N THR A 260 -12.71 -12.31 -3.69
CA THR A 260 -11.32 -12.76 -3.61
C THR A 260 -10.46 -12.05 -4.64
N ALA A 261 -9.23 -11.70 -4.27
CA ALA A 261 -8.22 -11.19 -5.18
C ALA A 261 -6.88 -11.86 -4.90
N GLU A 262 -6.19 -12.28 -5.96
CA GLU A 262 -5.00 -13.12 -5.88
C GLU A 262 -3.81 -12.44 -6.57
N SER A 263 -2.63 -12.55 -5.96
CA SER A 263 -1.30 -12.20 -6.49
C SER A 263 -0.40 -13.45 -6.40
N SER A 264 0.78 -13.40 -7.02
CA SER A 264 1.76 -14.49 -7.01
C SER A 264 2.12 -15.01 -5.62
N ASP A 265 2.07 -14.16 -4.60
CA ASP A 265 2.56 -14.39 -3.24
C ASP A 265 1.49 -14.20 -2.15
N THR A 266 0.33 -13.62 -2.48
CA THR A 266 -0.68 -13.20 -1.51
C THR A 266 -2.09 -13.30 -2.09
N THR A 267 -3.04 -13.81 -1.31
CA THR A 267 -4.48 -13.68 -1.59
C THR A 267 -5.15 -12.84 -0.53
N VAL A 268 -6.04 -11.97 -0.96
CA VAL A 268 -6.91 -11.19 -0.08
C VAL A 268 -8.34 -11.65 -0.27
N ILE A 269 -9.00 -11.97 0.83
CA ILE A 269 -10.43 -12.27 0.87
C ILE A 269 -11.12 -11.11 1.57
N SER A 270 -12.05 -10.45 0.90
CA SER A 270 -12.88 -9.39 1.48
C SER A 270 -14.26 -9.95 1.80
N VAL A 271 -14.72 -9.75 3.04
CA VAL A 271 -16.06 -10.12 3.49
C VAL A 271 -16.82 -8.85 3.85
N LEU A 272 -17.87 -8.56 3.10
CA LEU A 272 -18.82 -7.48 3.37
C LEU A 272 -20.01 -8.06 4.10
N ILE A 273 -20.23 -7.62 5.34
CA ILE A 273 -21.26 -8.13 6.21
C ILE A 273 -22.44 -7.15 6.15
N TYR A 274 -23.58 -7.58 5.61
CA TYR A 274 -24.81 -6.80 5.64
C TYR A 274 -25.77 -7.35 6.70
N ARG A 275 -26.34 -6.47 7.51
CA ARG A 275 -27.38 -6.82 8.51
C ARG A 275 -28.48 -5.77 8.44
N SER A 276 -29.73 -6.20 8.50
CA SER A 276 -30.90 -5.30 8.36
C SER A 276 -30.80 -4.36 7.14
N GLY A 277 -30.29 -4.87 6.01
CA GLY A 277 -30.16 -4.11 4.76
C GLY A 277 -28.90 -3.26 4.62
N ARG A 278 -28.20 -2.96 5.71
CA ARG A 278 -27.05 -2.05 5.72
C ARG A 278 -25.74 -2.79 5.83
N LEU A 279 -24.67 -2.23 5.25
CA LEU A 279 -23.32 -2.74 5.46
C LEU A 279 -22.95 -2.51 6.92
N TYR A 280 -22.96 -3.61 7.68
CA TYR A 280 -22.66 -3.66 9.09
C TYR A 280 -21.14 -3.60 9.32
N ASP A 281 -20.38 -4.41 8.59
CA ASP A 281 -18.94 -4.52 8.76
C ASP A 281 -18.24 -4.95 7.46
N GLN A 282 -16.94 -4.69 7.38
CA GLN A 282 -16.08 -5.15 6.30
C GLN A 282 -14.80 -5.73 6.90
N ASN A 283 -14.61 -7.04 6.70
CA ASN A 283 -13.40 -7.73 7.10
C ASN A 283 -12.54 -8.03 5.87
N SER A 284 -11.22 -8.06 6.06
CA SER A 284 -10.30 -8.51 5.04
C SER A 284 -9.28 -9.44 5.63
N PHE A 285 -9.12 -10.58 4.99
CA PHE A 285 -8.18 -11.61 5.40
C PHE A 285 -7.09 -11.66 4.37
N ILE A 286 -5.85 -11.53 4.83
CA ILE A 286 -4.71 -11.70 3.95
C ILE A 286 -4.04 -13.03 4.26
N ILE A 287 -3.94 -13.85 3.22
CA ILE A 287 -3.42 -15.19 3.30
C ILE A 287 -2.21 -15.25 2.37
N SER A 288 -1.08 -15.77 2.86
CA SER A 288 0.10 -16.00 2.03
C SER A 288 -0.22 -17.09 0.99
N SER A 289 0.24 -16.91 -0.26
CA SER A 289 0.07 -17.89 -1.34
C SER A 289 0.72 -19.24 -1.01
N GLU A 290 1.78 -19.25 -0.18
CA GLU A 290 2.40 -20.47 0.35
C GLU A 290 1.44 -21.31 1.23
N ALA A 291 0.34 -20.71 1.69
CA ALA A 291 -0.65 -21.32 2.57
C ALA A 291 -1.98 -21.63 1.87
N LEU A 292 -2.10 -21.50 0.54
CA LEU A 292 -3.36 -21.69 -0.19
C LEU A 292 -3.41 -22.94 -1.08
N SER A 293 -4.59 -23.56 -1.15
CA SER A 293 -4.98 -24.53 -2.17
C SER A 293 -5.35 -23.82 -3.48
N GLU A 294 -5.63 -24.57 -4.56
CA GLU A 294 -6.17 -23.98 -5.82
C GLU A 294 -7.52 -23.27 -5.63
N GLN A 295 -8.21 -23.52 -4.51
CA GLN A 295 -9.52 -22.95 -4.19
C GLN A 295 -9.50 -22.38 -2.76
N PRO A 296 -9.11 -21.11 -2.57
CA PRO A 296 -8.95 -20.51 -1.24
C PRO A 296 -10.26 -20.44 -0.43
N LEU A 297 -11.42 -20.42 -1.10
CA LEU A 297 -12.73 -20.38 -0.45
C LEU A 297 -13.09 -21.68 0.27
N ASP A 298 -12.64 -22.84 -0.21
CA ASP A 298 -12.96 -24.15 0.37
C ASP A 298 -12.39 -24.29 1.78
N GLU A 299 -11.18 -23.77 2.00
CA GLU A 299 -10.55 -23.75 3.32
C GLU A 299 -11.02 -22.55 4.16
N PHE A 300 -11.27 -21.40 3.53
CA PHE A 300 -11.62 -20.15 4.22
C PHE A 300 -13.02 -20.18 4.86
N LEU A 301 -14.06 -20.57 4.10
CA LEU A 301 -15.45 -20.44 4.56
C LEU A 301 -15.76 -21.27 5.81
N PRO A 302 -15.39 -22.56 5.90
CA PRO A 302 -15.64 -23.35 7.11
C PRO A 302 -14.94 -22.76 8.32
N GLN A 303 -13.68 -22.34 8.17
CA GLN A 303 -12.90 -21.75 9.26
C GLN A 303 -13.47 -20.41 9.71
N TYR A 304 -13.83 -19.53 8.76
CA TYR A 304 -14.38 -18.19 9.05
C TYR A 304 -15.68 -18.25 9.85
N TYR A 305 -16.57 -19.19 9.51
CA TYR A 305 -17.85 -19.34 10.20
C TYR A 305 -17.80 -20.27 11.41
N SER A 306 -16.72 -21.04 11.61
CA SER A 306 -16.61 -22.02 12.69
C SER A 306 -16.72 -21.45 14.11
N THR A 307 -16.46 -20.15 14.32
CA THR A 307 -16.53 -19.49 15.63
C THR A 307 -17.83 -18.69 15.83
N ARG A 308 -18.75 -18.74 14.87
CA ARG A 308 -19.99 -17.96 14.88
C ARG A 308 -21.20 -18.87 15.12
N SER A 309 -22.21 -18.35 15.79
CA SER A 309 -23.44 -19.08 16.12
C SER A 309 -24.63 -18.13 16.22
N GLY A 310 -25.85 -18.65 16.06
CA GLY A 310 -27.08 -17.87 16.23
C GLY A 310 -27.16 -16.66 15.29
N SER A 311 -27.39 -15.47 15.84
CA SER A 311 -27.59 -14.22 15.09
C SER A 311 -26.36 -13.71 14.34
N ASP A 312 -25.16 -14.21 14.66
CA ASP A 312 -23.93 -13.79 13.98
C ASP A 312 -23.81 -14.36 12.55
N LEU A 313 -24.53 -15.46 12.27
CA LEU A 313 -24.57 -16.10 10.96
C LEU A 313 -25.58 -15.39 10.03
N PRO A 314 -25.25 -15.14 8.74
CA PRO A 314 -26.17 -14.53 7.77
C PRO A 314 -27.26 -15.50 7.29
N LYS A 315 -28.34 -15.00 6.66
CA LYS A 315 -29.30 -15.86 5.92
C LYS A 315 -28.71 -16.33 4.59
N THR A 316 -27.93 -15.46 3.96
CA THR A 316 -27.41 -15.69 2.61
C THR A 316 -25.93 -15.33 2.56
N ILE A 317 -25.14 -16.18 1.91
CA ILE A 317 -23.72 -15.95 1.65
C ILE A 317 -23.55 -15.88 0.14
N LEU A 318 -23.17 -14.71 -0.36
CA LEU A 318 -22.88 -14.50 -1.78
C LEU A 318 -21.38 -14.71 -2.02
N VAL A 319 -21.06 -15.59 -2.95
CA VAL A 319 -19.68 -15.91 -3.32
C VAL A 319 -19.42 -15.66 -4.81
N GLU A 320 -18.18 -15.32 -5.14
CA GLU A 320 -17.72 -15.24 -6.53
C GLU A 320 -17.69 -16.61 -7.22
N ARG A 321 -17.33 -17.65 -6.47
CA ARG A 321 -17.23 -19.04 -6.91
C ARG A 321 -17.83 -19.95 -5.85
N MET A 322 -18.66 -20.92 -6.26
CA MET A 322 -19.16 -21.93 -5.33
C MET A 322 -18.02 -22.76 -4.75
N PRO A 323 -18.03 -23.04 -3.43
CA PRO A 323 -17.09 -23.98 -2.82
C PRO A 323 -17.37 -25.40 -3.32
N ALA A 324 -16.45 -26.32 -3.10
CA ALA A 324 -16.55 -27.71 -3.57
C ALA A 324 -17.77 -28.47 -3.00
N GLU A 325 -18.15 -28.19 -1.75
CA GLU A 325 -19.26 -28.86 -1.04
C GLU A 325 -20.21 -27.83 -0.39
N PRO A 326 -20.98 -27.08 -1.19
CA PRO A 326 -21.81 -25.99 -0.69
C PRO A 326 -22.99 -26.48 0.15
N GLU A 327 -23.55 -27.65 -0.16
CA GLU A 327 -24.68 -28.23 0.58
C GLU A 327 -24.26 -28.63 1.99
N LEU A 328 -23.08 -29.23 2.15
CA LEU A 328 -22.55 -29.64 3.46
C LEU A 328 -22.28 -28.42 4.35
N LEU A 329 -21.66 -27.39 3.79
CA LEU A 329 -21.41 -26.14 4.51
C LEU A 329 -22.72 -25.44 4.87
N SER A 330 -23.69 -25.36 3.95
CA SER A 330 -25.01 -24.80 4.20
C SER A 330 -25.75 -25.54 5.32
N ALA A 331 -25.69 -26.87 5.35
CA ALA A 331 -26.28 -27.68 6.42
C ALA A 331 -25.63 -27.40 7.79
N LEU A 332 -24.29 -27.34 7.84
CA LEU A 332 -23.52 -26.98 9.03
C LEU A 332 -23.90 -25.60 9.59
N LEU A 333 -24.03 -24.62 8.71
CA LEU A 333 -24.38 -23.25 9.11
C LEU A 333 -25.84 -23.15 9.53
N THR A 334 -26.73 -23.90 8.86
CA THR A 334 -28.16 -23.93 9.20
C THR A 334 -28.40 -24.50 10.59
N ASP A 335 -27.75 -25.62 10.91
CA ASP A 335 -27.81 -26.24 12.24
C ASP A 335 -27.31 -25.28 13.34
N ARG A 336 -26.16 -24.63 13.11
CA ARG A 336 -25.60 -23.64 14.07
C ARG A 336 -26.39 -22.33 14.19
N ALA A 337 -27.08 -21.92 13.12
CA ALA A 337 -27.86 -20.68 13.12
C ALA A 337 -29.27 -20.87 13.68
N GLY A 338 -29.77 -22.12 13.73
CA GLY A 338 -31.17 -22.42 14.03
C GLY A 338 -32.16 -21.96 12.96
N ARG A 339 -31.66 -21.65 11.74
CA ARG A 339 -32.43 -21.13 10.60
C ARG A 339 -31.69 -21.43 9.29
N THR A 340 -32.41 -21.48 8.18
CA THR A 340 -31.81 -21.78 6.86
C THR A 340 -30.76 -20.75 6.47
N VAL A 341 -29.56 -21.23 6.10
CA VAL A 341 -28.46 -20.44 5.55
C VAL A 341 -28.17 -20.91 4.13
N THR A 342 -28.33 -20.03 3.13
CA THR A 342 -28.08 -20.34 1.71
C THR A 342 -26.73 -19.79 1.24
N ILE A 343 -26.05 -20.52 0.36
CA ILE A 343 -24.85 -20.07 -0.34
C ILE A 343 -25.21 -19.90 -1.81
N GLU A 344 -24.97 -18.73 -2.38
CA GLU A 344 -25.36 -18.40 -3.75
C GLU A 344 -24.20 -17.80 -4.55
N GLN A 345 -24.12 -18.16 -5.84
CA GLN A 345 -23.22 -17.54 -6.82
C GLN A 345 -24.04 -16.73 -7.84
N PRO A 346 -24.29 -15.43 -7.58
CA PRO A 346 -25.08 -14.63 -8.49
C PRO A 346 -24.29 -14.27 -9.76
N VAL A 347 -24.88 -14.52 -10.94
CA VAL A 347 -24.23 -14.23 -12.25
C VAL A 347 -24.65 -12.87 -12.83
N ARG A 348 -25.82 -12.35 -12.45
CA ARG A 348 -26.37 -11.06 -12.94
C ARG A 348 -27.23 -10.36 -11.88
N GLY A 349 -27.54 -9.09 -12.11
CA GLY A 349 -28.44 -8.30 -11.25
C GLY A 349 -27.74 -7.66 -10.03
N ALA A 350 -28.54 -7.25 -9.05
CA ALA A 350 -28.05 -6.47 -7.90
C ALA A 350 -27.09 -7.26 -6.99
N ARG A 351 -27.38 -8.54 -6.72
CA ARG A 351 -26.50 -9.44 -5.94
C ARG A 351 -25.13 -9.64 -6.59
N HIS A 352 -25.07 -9.77 -7.92
CA HIS A 352 -23.80 -9.86 -8.65
C HIS A 352 -22.95 -8.59 -8.52
N ARG A 353 -23.58 -7.40 -8.55
CA ARG A 353 -22.85 -6.14 -8.31
C ARG A 353 -22.21 -6.07 -6.92
N LEU A 354 -22.85 -6.65 -5.90
CA LEU A 354 -22.27 -6.74 -4.56
C LEU A 354 -21.04 -7.65 -4.54
N VAL A 355 -21.09 -8.79 -5.20
CA VAL A 355 -19.94 -9.71 -5.33
C VAL A 355 -18.77 -9.01 -6.05
N LEU A 356 -19.04 -8.29 -7.14
CA LEU A 356 -18.02 -7.48 -7.82
C LEU A 356 -17.44 -6.39 -6.91
N MET A 357 -18.26 -5.79 -6.05
CA MET A 357 -17.78 -4.80 -5.08
C MET A 357 -16.86 -5.44 -4.02
N ALA A 358 -17.22 -6.61 -3.49
CA ALA A 358 -16.36 -7.37 -2.58
C ALA A 358 -15.03 -7.76 -3.24
N LYS A 359 -15.06 -8.17 -4.51
CA LYS A 359 -13.87 -8.49 -5.32
C LYS A 359 -12.97 -7.26 -5.52
N ASN A 360 -13.55 -6.11 -5.88
CA ASN A 360 -12.80 -4.86 -6.03
C ASN A 360 -12.15 -4.45 -4.70
N ASN A 361 -12.85 -4.61 -3.58
CA ASN A 361 -12.31 -4.33 -2.25
C ASN A 361 -11.14 -5.24 -1.89
N ALA A 362 -11.23 -6.54 -2.23
CA ALA A 362 -10.12 -7.47 -2.09
C ALA A 362 -8.92 -7.04 -2.95
N GLY A 363 -9.16 -6.65 -4.21
CA GLY A 363 -8.13 -6.18 -5.13
C GLY A 363 -7.43 -4.89 -4.68
N GLU A 364 -8.18 -3.94 -4.13
CA GLU A 364 -7.63 -2.70 -3.58
C GLU A 364 -6.73 -3.00 -2.36
N LYS A 365 -7.18 -3.87 -1.45
CA LYS A 365 -6.37 -4.27 -0.28
C LYS A 365 -5.15 -5.11 -0.67
N LEU A 366 -5.28 -5.97 -1.68
CA LEU A 366 -4.14 -6.68 -2.27
C LEU A 366 -3.13 -5.70 -2.85
N SER A 367 -3.59 -4.66 -3.54
CA SER A 367 -2.74 -3.61 -4.12
C SER A 367 -2.02 -2.79 -3.05
N LEU A 368 -2.72 -2.41 -1.98
CA LEU A 368 -2.16 -1.70 -0.82
C LEU A 368 -1.07 -2.54 -0.12
N ARG A 369 -1.28 -3.85 0.03
CA ARG A 369 -0.36 -4.74 0.75
C ARG A 369 0.82 -5.24 -0.10
N ALA A 370 0.62 -5.46 -1.39
CA ALA A 370 1.70 -5.79 -2.33
C ALA A 370 2.70 -4.63 -2.51
N GLY A 371 2.47 -3.48 -1.87
CA GLY A 371 3.29 -2.29 -2.05
C GLY A 371 3.27 -1.79 -3.51
N ARG A 372 2.29 -2.21 -4.31
CA ARG A 372 2.15 -1.86 -5.71
C ARG A 372 1.13 -0.75 -5.81
N THR A 373 1.62 0.47 -5.91
CA THR A 373 0.75 1.60 -6.24
C THR A 373 0.23 1.33 -7.65
N SER A 374 -1.08 1.12 -7.84
CA SER A 374 -1.71 0.98 -9.19
C SER A 374 -1.30 2.12 -10.13
N ARG A 375 -0.93 3.27 -9.57
CA ARG A 375 -0.36 4.44 -10.24
C ARG A 375 1.04 4.23 -10.84
N GLU A 376 1.90 3.42 -10.21
CA GLU A 376 3.26 3.13 -10.69
C GLU A 376 3.24 2.07 -11.79
N LEU A 377 2.43 1.01 -11.66
CA LEU A 377 2.21 0.02 -12.72
C LEU A 377 1.55 0.65 -13.95
N LEU A 378 0.47 1.43 -13.75
CA LEU A 378 -0.16 2.18 -14.83
C LEU A 378 0.81 3.21 -15.44
N GLY A 379 1.69 3.81 -14.62
CA GLY A 379 2.77 4.66 -15.11
C GLY A 379 3.79 3.92 -15.96
N LEU A 380 4.16 2.69 -15.61
CA LEU A 380 5.07 1.83 -16.39
C LEU A 380 4.43 1.33 -17.69
N GLU A 381 3.15 0.97 -17.66
CA GLU A 381 2.40 0.55 -18.85
C GLU A 381 2.18 1.72 -19.82
N GLU A 382 1.80 2.89 -19.31
CA GLU A 382 1.71 4.11 -20.11
C GLU A 382 3.08 4.51 -20.66
N LEU A 383 4.14 4.37 -19.86
CA LEU A 383 5.51 4.65 -20.30
C LEU A 383 5.94 3.70 -21.41
N ALA A 384 5.67 2.41 -21.29
CA ALA A 384 5.98 1.41 -22.32
C ALA A 384 5.22 1.67 -23.62
N ARG A 385 3.93 2.02 -23.53
CA ARG A 385 3.13 2.41 -24.69
C ARG A 385 3.66 3.68 -25.35
N ALA A 386 3.99 4.71 -24.55
CA ALA A 386 4.54 5.96 -25.07
C ALA A 386 5.90 5.74 -25.75
N LEU A 387 6.74 4.87 -25.20
CA LEU A 387 8.09 4.60 -25.71
C LEU A 387 8.17 3.47 -26.73
N HIS A 388 7.05 2.87 -27.10
CA HIS A 388 6.97 1.70 -27.99
C HIS A 388 7.86 0.54 -27.53
N LEU A 389 7.92 0.29 -26.21
CA LEU A 389 8.60 -0.86 -25.63
C LEU A 389 7.74 -2.11 -25.76
N GLU A 390 8.36 -3.26 -26.03
CA GLU A 390 7.64 -4.55 -26.13
C GLU A 390 6.94 -4.93 -24.83
N LYS A 391 7.52 -4.58 -23.68
CA LYS A 391 7.00 -4.87 -22.34
C LYS A 391 7.23 -3.70 -21.39
N PRO A 392 6.41 -3.54 -20.34
CA PRO A 392 6.66 -2.60 -19.25
C PRO A 392 8.05 -2.82 -18.63
N PRO A 393 8.90 -1.78 -18.52
CA PRO A 393 10.24 -1.94 -17.98
C PRO A 393 10.16 -2.21 -16.48
N VAL A 394 10.75 -3.32 -16.04
CA VAL A 394 10.82 -3.68 -14.62
C VAL A 394 11.96 -2.91 -13.97
N ARG A 395 13.11 -2.79 -14.64
CA ARG A 395 14.30 -2.11 -14.14
C ARG A 395 14.69 -0.94 -15.04
N ILE A 396 14.65 0.27 -14.48
CA ILE A 396 14.99 1.52 -15.16
C ILE A 396 16.25 2.10 -14.51
N GLU A 397 17.27 2.38 -15.30
CA GLU A 397 18.46 3.10 -14.85
C GLU A 397 18.42 4.55 -15.36
N SER A 398 18.69 5.51 -14.47
CA SER A 398 18.73 6.93 -14.82
C SER A 398 20.04 7.58 -14.41
N TYR A 399 20.58 8.44 -15.29
CA TYR A 399 21.91 9.04 -15.17
C TYR A 399 21.86 10.56 -15.26
N ASP A 400 22.56 11.24 -14.34
CA ASP A 400 22.76 12.70 -14.32
C ASP A 400 24.23 13.04 -14.11
N ILE A 401 24.73 14.04 -14.84
CA ILE A 401 26.07 14.64 -14.64
C ILE A 401 25.86 15.97 -13.93
N SER A 402 26.37 16.07 -12.71
CA SER A 402 26.38 17.33 -11.99
C SER A 402 27.76 17.98 -12.12
N ASN A 403 27.76 19.28 -12.46
CA ASN A 403 28.95 20.12 -12.55
C ASN A 403 28.78 21.40 -11.73
N LEU A 404 29.67 21.65 -10.77
CA LEU A 404 29.81 22.96 -10.14
C LEU A 404 31.31 23.29 -10.09
N SER A 405 31.74 24.27 -10.91
CA SER A 405 33.07 24.88 -10.94
C SER A 405 34.30 23.93 -10.94
N SER A 406 35.00 23.85 -12.08
CA SER A 406 36.43 23.49 -12.33
C SER A 406 37.19 22.38 -11.58
N ALA A 407 36.71 21.75 -10.51
CA ALA A 407 37.56 20.87 -9.67
C ALA A 407 37.12 19.39 -9.53
N SER A 408 35.86 19.01 -9.77
CA SER A 408 35.50 17.57 -9.90
C SER A 408 34.09 17.34 -10.45
N MET A 409 33.97 16.59 -11.55
CA MET A 409 32.69 16.11 -12.08
C MET A 409 32.25 14.81 -11.42
N VAL A 410 30.95 14.66 -11.17
CA VAL A 410 30.36 13.45 -10.58
C VAL A 410 29.11 13.06 -11.36
N ALA A 411 29.02 11.78 -11.70
CA ALA A 411 27.81 11.19 -12.24
C ALA A 411 27.02 10.45 -11.14
N GLY A 412 25.72 10.72 -11.09
CA GLY A 412 24.76 9.98 -10.28
C GLY A 412 24.01 8.97 -11.13
N MET A 413 23.98 7.72 -10.68
CA MET A 413 23.12 6.66 -11.22
C MET A 413 22.10 6.26 -10.18
N VAL A 414 20.82 6.39 -10.53
CA VAL A 414 19.71 5.89 -9.74
C VAL A 414 19.04 4.74 -10.47
N VAL A 415 18.51 3.81 -9.69
CA VAL A 415 17.83 2.63 -10.22
C VAL A 415 16.40 2.65 -9.72
N PHE A 416 15.46 2.50 -10.63
CA PHE A 416 14.07 2.27 -10.31
C PHE A 416 13.73 0.83 -10.65
N GLU A 417 13.08 0.15 -9.73
CA GLU A 417 12.58 -1.21 -9.94
C GLU A 417 11.08 -1.21 -9.65
N ASN A 418 10.28 -1.73 -10.59
CA ASN A 418 8.83 -1.68 -10.55
C ASN A 418 8.27 -0.26 -10.27
N GLY A 419 8.91 0.77 -10.85
CA GLY A 419 8.47 2.17 -10.73
C GLY A 419 8.85 2.85 -9.40
N ARG A 420 9.70 2.22 -8.57
CA ARG A 420 10.16 2.77 -7.29
C ARG A 420 11.68 2.86 -7.16
N PRO A 421 12.21 3.86 -6.42
CA PRO A 421 13.62 3.96 -6.06
C PRO A 421 14.21 2.69 -5.39
N LEU A 422 15.12 2.00 -6.09
CA LEU A 422 15.95 0.93 -5.52
C LEU A 422 17.27 1.52 -4.99
N LYS A 423 17.22 2.15 -3.82
CA LYS A 423 18.35 2.90 -3.24
C LYS A 423 19.62 2.06 -3.03
N SER A 424 19.50 0.76 -2.74
CA SER A 424 20.62 -0.16 -2.59
C SER A 424 21.45 -0.32 -3.88
N ALA A 425 20.82 -0.13 -5.04
CA ALA A 425 21.44 -0.22 -6.36
C ALA A 425 21.96 1.13 -6.88
N TYR A 426 21.81 2.22 -6.13
CA TYR A 426 22.32 3.53 -6.56
C TYR A 426 23.84 3.54 -6.59
N ARG A 427 24.44 4.22 -7.57
CA ARG A 427 25.89 4.28 -7.73
C ARG A 427 26.35 5.68 -8.12
N ARG A 428 27.58 6.01 -7.74
CA ARG A 428 28.20 7.29 -8.03
C ARG A 428 29.52 7.05 -8.71
N PHE A 429 29.82 7.86 -9.72
CA PHE A 429 31.05 7.75 -10.47
C PHE A 429 31.80 9.07 -10.35
N SER A 430 33.02 9.02 -9.80
CA SER A 430 33.92 10.17 -9.80
C SER A 430 34.69 10.20 -11.11
N ILE A 431 34.65 11.33 -11.80
CA ILE A 431 35.36 11.55 -13.07
C ILE A 431 36.62 12.34 -12.74
N LYS A 432 37.80 11.80 -13.10
CA LYS A 432 39.11 12.38 -12.74
C LYS A 432 39.81 13.11 -13.90
N GLU A 433 39.45 12.82 -15.15
CA GLU A 433 40.29 13.12 -16.32
C GLU A 433 39.58 13.95 -17.39
N LEU A 434 39.12 15.15 -17.05
CA LEU A 434 38.58 16.07 -18.06
C LEU A 434 39.12 17.48 -17.81
N HIS A 435 40.15 17.83 -18.61
CA HIS A 435 40.76 19.17 -18.63
C HIS A 435 39.81 20.26 -19.19
N GLN A 436 38.66 19.86 -19.77
CA GLN A 436 37.57 20.75 -20.19
C GLN A 436 36.21 20.18 -19.72
N GLN A 437 35.25 21.07 -19.45
CA GLN A 437 33.87 20.70 -19.12
C GLN A 437 33.21 20.05 -20.34
N ASN A 438 33.25 18.72 -20.41
CA ASN A 438 32.58 17.96 -21.45
C ASN A 438 31.70 16.86 -20.84
N ASP A 439 30.43 17.21 -20.63
CA ASP A 439 29.41 16.35 -20.02
C ASP A 439 29.14 15.09 -20.85
N TYR A 440 29.33 15.17 -22.17
CA TYR A 440 29.18 14.03 -23.06
C TYR A 440 30.27 12.99 -22.81
N ALA A 441 31.53 13.41 -22.78
CA ALA A 441 32.66 12.52 -22.52
C ALA A 441 32.57 11.89 -21.12
N ALA A 442 32.15 12.67 -20.12
CA ALA A 442 31.86 12.19 -18.78
C ALA A 442 30.78 11.09 -18.77
N MET A 443 29.65 11.30 -19.46
CA MET A 443 28.59 10.31 -19.55
C MET A 443 29.06 9.04 -20.29
N GLN A 444 29.85 9.18 -21.36
CA GLN A 444 30.43 8.05 -22.09
C GLN A 444 31.34 7.19 -21.19
N GLU A 445 32.19 7.80 -20.38
CA GLU A 445 33.05 7.10 -19.41
C GLU A 445 32.20 6.29 -18.40
N VAL A 446 31.14 6.90 -17.87
CA VAL A 446 30.24 6.29 -16.88
C VAL A 446 29.55 5.06 -17.46
N ILE A 447 28.98 5.18 -18.67
CA ILE A 447 28.31 4.08 -19.35
C ILE A 447 29.29 2.94 -19.64
N ARG A 448 30.50 3.24 -20.17
CA ARG A 448 31.53 2.22 -20.39
C ARG A 448 31.92 1.50 -19.10
N ARG A 449 32.09 2.23 -17.99
CA ARG A 449 32.40 1.62 -16.68
C ARG A 449 31.26 0.75 -16.17
N ARG A 450 30.02 1.24 -16.22
CA ARG A 450 28.83 0.49 -15.77
C ARG A 450 28.69 -0.84 -16.48
N PHE A 451 28.79 -0.85 -17.80
CA PHE A 451 28.62 -2.06 -18.59
C PHE A 451 29.89 -2.93 -18.61
N GLY A 452 31.07 -2.34 -18.44
CA GLY A 452 32.29 -3.09 -18.16
C GLY A 452 32.17 -3.94 -16.88
N GLU A 453 31.61 -3.38 -15.81
CA GLU A 453 31.32 -4.14 -14.58
C GLU A 453 30.25 -5.21 -14.77
N TYR A 454 29.27 -5.00 -15.67
CA TYR A 454 28.30 -6.04 -16.03
C TYR A 454 28.99 -7.25 -16.69
N PHE A 455 29.86 -7.02 -17.68
CA PHE A 455 30.58 -8.11 -18.34
C PHE A 455 31.52 -8.86 -17.37
N LYS A 456 32.18 -8.15 -16.45
CA LYS A 456 32.96 -8.79 -15.37
C LYS A 456 32.09 -9.65 -14.46
N ALA A 457 30.92 -9.15 -14.08
CA ALA A 457 29.97 -9.91 -13.26
C ALA A 457 29.43 -11.15 -13.99
N GLN A 458 29.32 -11.12 -15.33
CA GLN A 458 28.92 -12.29 -16.10
C GLN A 458 30.03 -13.35 -16.19
N SER A 459 31.30 -12.94 -16.18
CA SER A 459 32.45 -13.85 -16.12
C SER A 459 32.74 -14.41 -14.73
N GLU A 460 32.02 -13.97 -13.69
CA GLU A 460 32.16 -14.48 -12.32
C GLU A 460 31.62 -15.91 -12.23
N GLN A 461 32.45 -16.82 -11.70
CA GLN A 461 32.11 -18.25 -11.59
C GLN A 461 31.38 -18.58 -10.28
N ASP A 462 31.52 -17.73 -9.26
CA ASP A 462 30.77 -17.87 -8.01
C ASP A 462 29.36 -17.26 -8.16
N GLU A 463 28.36 -18.13 -8.27
CA GLU A 463 26.93 -17.77 -8.36
C GLU A 463 26.46 -16.90 -7.18
N THR A 464 27.07 -17.07 -6.00
CA THR A 464 26.73 -16.27 -4.81
C THR A 464 27.27 -14.85 -4.95
N ALA A 465 28.53 -14.72 -5.35
CA ALA A 465 29.17 -13.42 -5.60
C ALA A 465 28.49 -12.67 -6.76
N LYS A 466 28.08 -13.41 -7.79
CA LYS A 466 27.31 -12.91 -8.93
C LYS A 466 25.93 -12.39 -8.51
N ALA A 467 25.19 -13.14 -7.70
CA ALA A 467 23.88 -12.72 -7.18
C ALA A 467 23.96 -11.48 -6.25
N LEU A 468 25.08 -11.29 -5.55
CA LEU A 468 25.34 -10.11 -4.71
C LEU A 468 25.80 -8.88 -5.50
N ASN A 469 26.19 -9.04 -6.77
CA ASN A 469 26.67 -7.93 -7.58
C ASN A 469 25.52 -7.12 -8.20
N ALA A 470 25.32 -5.90 -7.71
CA ALA A 470 24.27 -5.00 -8.20
C ALA A 470 24.39 -4.62 -9.69
N PHE A 471 25.56 -4.85 -10.32
CA PHE A 471 25.80 -4.61 -11.73
C PHE A 471 25.57 -5.83 -12.63
N ALA A 472 25.29 -7.01 -12.05
CA ALA A 472 25.05 -8.26 -12.80
C ALA A 472 23.74 -8.28 -13.60
N VAL A 473 22.80 -7.38 -13.27
CA VAL A 473 21.49 -7.27 -13.92
C VAL A 473 21.51 -6.13 -14.95
N LEU A 474 21.04 -6.40 -16.17
CA LEU A 474 20.82 -5.36 -17.18
C LEU A 474 19.52 -4.58 -16.90
N PRO A 475 19.48 -3.27 -17.17
CA PRO A 475 18.23 -2.53 -17.17
C PRO A 475 17.37 -2.85 -18.40
N ASP A 476 16.06 -2.73 -18.25
CA ASP A 476 15.09 -2.80 -19.35
C ASP A 476 14.95 -1.44 -20.07
N LEU A 477 15.39 -0.35 -19.43
CA LEU A 477 15.30 1.01 -19.94
C LEU A 477 16.39 1.90 -19.35
N ILE A 478 17.06 2.69 -20.19
CA ILE A 478 18.02 3.72 -19.77
C ILE A 478 17.44 5.11 -20.06
N LEU A 479 17.42 5.97 -19.04
CA LEU A 479 17.02 7.37 -19.11
C LEU A 479 18.21 8.28 -18.81
N LEU A 480 18.53 9.21 -19.70
CA LEU A 480 19.56 10.23 -19.47
C LEU A 480 18.91 11.55 -19.07
N ASP A 481 19.40 12.26 -18.04
CA ASP A 481 19.02 13.67 -17.77
C ASP A 481 19.71 14.62 -18.77
N GLY A 482 19.43 14.40 -20.06
CA GLY A 482 19.99 15.13 -21.18
C GLY A 482 19.15 14.88 -22.44
N GLY A 483 19.13 15.86 -23.34
CA GLY A 483 18.33 15.79 -24.55
C GLY A 483 18.93 14.92 -25.66
N ARG A 484 18.51 15.16 -26.90
CA ARG A 484 18.90 14.37 -28.09
C ARG A 484 20.42 14.24 -28.26
N THR A 485 21.20 15.26 -27.92
CA THR A 485 22.66 15.23 -28.04
C THR A 485 23.31 14.19 -27.12
N HIS A 486 22.75 13.95 -25.93
CA HIS A 486 23.24 12.93 -25.01
C HIS A 486 22.92 11.53 -25.53
N VAL A 487 21.71 11.32 -26.07
CA VAL A 487 21.32 10.04 -26.67
C VAL A 487 22.23 9.70 -27.86
N ALA A 488 22.47 10.66 -28.76
CA ALA A 488 23.33 10.46 -29.92
C ALA A 488 24.80 10.16 -29.54
N ALA A 489 25.28 10.67 -28.40
CA ALA A 489 26.62 10.42 -27.91
C ALA A 489 26.79 9.03 -27.25
N ILE A 490 25.70 8.43 -26.73
CA ILE A 490 25.72 7.18 -25.98
C ILE A 490 25.26 5.98 -26.81
N ALA A 491 24.33 6.17 -27.75
CA ALA A 491 23.82 5.09 -28.59
C ALA A 491 24.92 4.29 -29.33
N PRO A 492 25.99 4.91 -29.89
CA PRO A 492 27.09 4.16 -30.51
C PRO A 492 27.82 3.24 -29.53
N ILE A 493 27.98 3.65 -28.28
CA ILE A 493 28.68 2.87 -27.24
C ILE A 493 27.89 1.60 -26.89
N LEU A 494 26.56 1.71 -26.75
CA LEU A 494 25.72 0.54 -26.50
C LEU A 494 25.77 -0.44 -27.68
N ALA A 495 25.79 0.08 -28.91
CA ALA A 495 25.93 -0.74 -30.12
C ALA A 495 27.30 -1.43 -30.20
N GLU A 496 28.40 -0.72 -29.91
CA GLU A 496 29.76 -1.27 -29.83
C GLU A 496 29.85 -2.41 -28.79
N MET A 497 29.15 -2.26 -27.66
CA MET A 497 29.09 -3.27 -26.59
C MET A 497 28.05 -4.38 -26.84
N GLN A 498 27.38 -4.38 -27.99
CA GLN A 498 26.33 -5.35 -28.37
C GLN A 498 25.15 -5.42 -27.37
N LEU A 499 24.80 -4.29 -26.75
CA LEU A 499 23.68 -4.17 -25.81
C LEU A 499 22.44 -3.61 -26.51
N SER A 500 21.33 -4.34 -26.48
CA SER A 500 20.06 -3.95 -27.09
C SER A 500 19.12 -3.19 -26.16
N VAL A 501 19.66 -2.53 -25.12
CA VAL A 501 18.83 -1.85 -24.11
C VAL A 501 18.25 -0.55 -24.69
N PRO A 502 16.93 -0.33 -24.60
CA PRO A 502 16.30 0.93 -25.01
C PRO A 502 16.88 2.15 -24.28
N LEU A 503 17.29 3.16 -25.04
CA LEU A 503 17.96 4.37 -24.55
C LEU A 503 17.20 5.64 -24.93
N PHE A 504 16.95 6.49 -23.95
CA PHE A 504 16.13 7.69 -24.12
C PHE A 504 16.64 8.88 -23.31
N GLY A 505 16.44 10.09 -23.83
CA GLY A 505 16.84 11.34 -23.19
C GLY A 505 15.65 12.12 -22.63
N MET A 506 15.76 12.64 -21.40
CA MET A 506 14.74 13.47 -20.75
C MET A 506 14.94 14.96 -21.11
N VAL A 507 14.04 15.53 -21.92
CA VAL A 507 14.14 16.93 -22.40
C VAL A 507 13.39 17.90 -21.47
N LYS A 508 14.09 18.93 -20.96
CA LYS A 508 13.55 19.98 -20.06
C LYS A 508 12.75 21.04 -20.85
N ASP A 509 11.57 21.45 -20.34
CA ASP A 509 10.86 22.67 -20.76
C ASP A 509 11.43 23.92 -20.04
N SER A 510 11.13 25.12 -20.55
CA SER A 510 11.34 26.47 -19.99
C SER A 510 10.88 26.67 -18.53
N LYS A 511 10.14 25.72 -17.96
CA LYS A 511 9.72 25.66 -16.54
C LYS A 511 10.32 24.46 -15.76
N HIS A 512 11.44 23.89 -16.21
CA HIS A 512 12.14 22.75 -15.59
C HIS A 512 11.30 21.46 -15.43
N ARG A 513 10.40 21.14 -16.37
CA ARG A 513 9.62 19.87 -16.36
C ARG A 513 9.80 19.11 -17.67
N THR A 514 9.88 17.78 -17.62
CA THR A 514 10.11 16.92 -18.80
C THR A 514 8.94 17.00 -19.77
N ARG A 515 9.10 17.53 -21.00
CA ARG A 515 7.99 17.63 -21.99
C ARG A 515 7.93 16.41 -22.92
N ALA A 516 9.09 15.89 -23.30
CA ALA A 516 9.23 14.85 -24.30
C ALA A 516 10.40 13.93 -23.96
N ILE A 517 10.33 12.71 -24.49
CA ILE A 517 11.46 11.79 -24.50
C ILE A 517 12.12 11.86 -25.88
N ALA A 518 13.41 12.18 -25.92
CA ALA A 518 14.18 12.25 -27.16
C ALA A 518 14.70 10.86 -27.55
N THR A 519 14.53 10.52 -28.82
CA THR A 519 15.10 9.33 -29.48
C THR A 519 16.10 9.75 -30.55
N ASN A 520 16.81 8.77 -31.12
CA ASN A 520 17.70 9.02 -32.26
C ASN A 520 16.95 9.46 -33.54
N GLY A 521 15.61 9.30 -33.59
CA GLY A 521 14.76 9.59 -34.76
C GLY A 521 13.63 10.61 -34.56
N GLY A 522 13.49 11.25 -33.38
CA GLY A 522 12.41 12.21 -33.09
C GLY A 522 12.13 12.43 -31.60
N GLU A 523 11.18 13.30 -31.28
CA GLU A 523 10.67 13.55 -29.91
C GLU A 523 9.31 12.87 -29.70
N ILE A 524 9.15 12.16 -28.57
CA ILE A 524 7.90 11.52 -28.18
C ILE A 524 7.23 12.36 -27.09
N ALA A 525 6.00 12.82 -27.34
CA ALA A 525 5.23 13.60 -26.39
C ALA A 525 4.57 12.69 -25.33
N VAL A 526 5.07 12.74 -24.09
CA VAL A 526 4.53 11.93 -22.97
C VAL A 526 3.41 12.66 -22.19
N ARG A 527 3.08 13.89 -22.57
CA ARG A 527 2.10 14.74 -21.86
C ARG A 527 0.67 14.18 -21.84
N GLU A 528 0.30 13.38 -22.82
CA GLU A 528 -1.04 12.80 -22.94
C GLU A 528 -1.29 11.70 -21.88
N SER A 529 -0.21 11.12 -21.33
CA SER A 529 -0.22 10.06 -20.32
C SER A 529 0.19 10.61 -18.95
N ARG A 530 -0.81 10.95 -18.11
CA ARG A 530 -0.57 11.62 -16.82
C ARG A 530 0.25 10.79 -15.83
N ALA A 531 0.17 9.45 -15.87
CA ALA A 531 0.90 8.61 -14.93
C ALA A 531 2.34 8.38 -15.39
N ALA A 532 2.58 8.13 -16.68
CA ALA A 532 3.93 8.07 -17.24
C ALA A 532 4.71 9.37 -17.01
N PHE A 533 4.06 10.53 -17.24
CA PHE A 533 4.65 11.84 -16.99
C PHE A 533 5.05 12.02 -15.52
N ALA A 534 4.19 11.61 -14.58
CA ALA A 534 4.47 11.70 -13.15
C ALA A 534 5.63 10.77 -12.73
N LEU A 535 5.73 9.58 -13.32
CA LEU A 535 6.82 8.65 -13.08
C LEU A 535 8.16 9.20 -13.60
N LEU A 536 8.19 9.72 -14.82
CA LEU A 536 9.38 10.34 -15.40
C LEU A 536 9.86 11.55 -14.60
N THR A 537 8.94 12.41 -14.16
CA THR A 537 9.27 13.56 -13.30
C THR A 537 9.93 13.09 -12.00
N ARG A 538 9.39 12.04 -11.36
CA ARG A 538 9.99 11.47 -10.14
C ARG A 538 11.39 10.90 -10.37
N ILE A 539 11.61 10.22 -11.49
CA ILE A 539 12.93 9.67 -11.85
C ILE A 539 13.93 10.80 -12.06
N GLN A 540 13.52 11.86 -12.77
CA GLN A 540 14.34 13.04 -13.02
C GLN A 540 14.69 13.78 -11.72
N ASP A 541 13.71 14.05 -10.87
CA ASP A 541 13.92 14.72 -9.58
C ASP A 541 14.86 13.90 -8.68
N GLU A 542 14.72 12.57 -8.69
CA GLU A 542 15.51 11.67 -7.85
C GLU A 542 16.96 11.54 -8.33
N VAL A 543 17.21 11.42 -9.63
CA VAL A 543 18.58 11.37 -10.17
C VAL A 543 19.31 12.68 -9.92
N HIS A 544 18.62 13.81 -10.14
CA HIS A 544 19.16 15.14 -9.89
C HIS A 544 19.46 15.34 -8.40
N ARG A 545 18.51 15.01 -7.51
CA ARG A 545 18.71 15.06 -6.06
C ARG A 545 19.91 14.21 -5.64
N TYR A 546 20.05 13.01 -6.20
CA TYR A 546 21.11 12.08 -5.83
C TYR A 546 22.51 12.56 -6.24
N ALA A 547 22.63 13.17 -7.43
CA ALA A 547 23.87 13.77 -7.90
C ALA A 547 24.24 15.03 -7.10
N VAL A 548 23.28 15.94 -6.85
CA VAL A 548 23.48 17.19 -6.10
C VAL A 548 23.81 16.98 -4.61
N THR A 549 23.17 16.01 -3.94
CA THR A 549 23.39 15.76 -2.50
C THR A 549 24.83 15.34 -2.19
N TYR A 550 25.47 14.60 -3.11
CA TYR A 550 26.84 14.14 -2.94
C TYR A 550 27.86 15.28 -3.04
N MET A 551 27.64 16.20 -3.98
CA MET A 551 28.45 17.42 -4.14
C MET A 551 28.47 18.25 -2.85
N LYS A 552 27.28 18.51 -2.26
CA LYS A 552 27.16 19.24 -0.98
C LYS A 552 27.95 18.57 0.14
N THR A 553 27.98 17.23 0.17
CA THR A 553 28.70 16.46 1.19
C THR A 553 30.22 16.46 0.96
N LYS A 554 30.68 16.42 -0.29
CA LYS A 554 32.10 16.53 -0.66
C LYS A 554 32.63 17.93 -0.33
N HIS A 555 31.94 19.00 -0.75
CA HIS A 555 32.34 20.39 -0.47
C HIS A 555 32.31 20.76 1.02
N LYS A 556 31.35 20.25 1.81
CA LYS A 556 31.32 20.47 3.27
C LYS A 556 32.51 19.82 3.98
N LYS A 557 33.10 18.76 3.40
CA LYS A 557 34.32 18.12 3.91
C LYS A 557 35.60 18.81 3.44
N THR A 558 35.69 19.26 2.18
CA THR A 558 36.90 19.92 1.66
C THR A 558 37.06 21.35 2.16
N GLY A 559 36.01 22.18 2.16
CA GLY A 559 36.14 23.59 2.54
C GLY A 559 36.55 23.80 4.00
N TYR A 560 36.04 22.97 4.91
CA TYR A 560 36.27 23.13 6.35
C TYR A 560 37.58 22.50 6.82
N ALA A 561 38.03 21.41 6.17
CA ALA A 561 39.35 20.84 6.43
C ALA A 561 40.47 21.77 5.95
N LEU A 562 40.28 22.46 4.81
CA LEU A 562 41.22 23.44 4.26
C LEU A 562 41.40 24.67 5.16
N THR A 563 40.36 25.13 5.85
CA THR A 563 40.48 26.25 6.79
C THR A 563 41.27 25.87 8.04
N LEU A 564 41.01 24.69 8.63
CA LEU A 564 41.77 24.23 9.81
C LEU A 564 43.25 23.98 9.50
N THR A 565 43.58 23.64 8.25
CA THR A 565 44.98 23.49 7.80
C THR A 565 45.73 24.80 7.61
N GLN A 566 45.07 25.96 7.75
CA GLN A 566 45.75 27.27 7.74
C GLN A 566 46.59 27.50 9.00
N VAL A 567 46.33 26.76 10.09
CA VAL A 567 47.14 26.83 11.32
C VAL A 567 48.43 26.04 11.14
N PRO A 568 49.62 26.66 11.30
CA PRO A 568 50.90 25.96 11.24
C PRO A 568 50.96 24.79 12.22
N GLY A 569 51.22 23.58 11.72
CA GLY A 569 51.25 22.35 12.51
C GLY A 569 49.97 21.49 12.48
N ILE A 570 48.92 21.96 11.80
CA ILE A 570 47.69 21.20 11.53
C ILE A 570 47.67 20.78 10.04
N GLY A 571 47.97 19.51 9.77
CA GLY A 571 47.81 18.91 8.43
C GLY A 571 46.43 18.26 8.24
N GLU A 572 46.11 17.83 7.02
CA GLU A 572 44.79 17.25 6.66
C GLU A 572 44.34 16.11 7.58
N LYS A 573 45.27 15.23 8.00
CA LYS A 573 44.96 14.11 8.91
C LYS A 573 44.52 14.58 10.30
N LYS A 574 45.12 15.67 10.80
CA LYS A 574 44.76 16.25 12.12
C LYS A 574 43.45 17.04 12.03
N ALA A 575 43.24 17.78 10.95
CA ALA A 575 41.98 18.47 10.66
C ALA A 575 40.80 17.47 10.55
N GLN A 576 40.98 16.35 9.85
CA GLN A 576 39.95 15.29 9.77
C GLN A 576 39.65 14.67 11.15
N LYS A 577 40.66 14.44 11.98
CA LYS A 577 40.49 13.88 13.33
C LYS A 577 39.64 14.80 14.22
N LEU A 578 39.86 16.11 14.14
CA LEU A 578 39.04 17.11 14.83
C LEU A 578 37.58 17.05 14.35
N LEU A 579 37.35 17.01 13.04
CA LEU A 579 35.98 16.98 12.48
C LEU A 579 35.23 15.69 12.83
N LEU A 580 35.91 14.55 12.88
CA LEU A 580 35.33 13.28 13.28
C LEU A 580 34.97 13.23 14.77
N THR A 581 35.76 13.89 15.60
CA THR A 581 35.57 13.89 17.06
C THR A 581 34.42 14.80 17.45
N TYR A 582 34.42 16.04 16.95
CA TYR A 582 33.44 17.04 17.36
C TYR A 582 32.16 17.03 16.53
N LYS A 583 32.13 16.39 15.35
CA LYS A 583 30.96 16.11 14.48
C LYS A 583 30.12 17.30 13.98
N THR A 584 29.97 18.36 14.77
CA THR A 584 29.19 19.57 14.51
C THR A 584 29.99 20.82 14.87
N ARG A 585 29.67 21.96 14.24
CA ARG A 585 30.37 23.23 14.47
C ARG A 585 30.17 23.78 15.88
N ALA A 586 28.96 23.64 16.42
CA ALA A 586 28.65 24.07 17.79
C ALA A 586 29.51 23.32 18.81
N GLN A 587 29.69 22.00 18.62
CA GLN A 587 30.55 21.19 19.49
C GLN A 587 32.03 21.52 19.33
N LEU A 588 32.47 21.95 18.14
CA LEU A 588 33.84 22.39 17.90
C LEU A 588 34.13 23.78 18.51
N LYS A 589 33.19 24.73 18.41
CA LYS A 589 33.29 26.06 19.06
C LYS A 589 33.20 25.99 20.59
N ALA A 590 32.52 24.98 21.12
CA ALA A 590 32.41 24.75 22.57
C ALA A 590 33.63 24.03 23.18
N ALA A 591 34.57 23.54 22.37
CA ALA A 591 35.74 22.82 22.85
C ALA A 591 36.82 23.77 23.36
N THR A 592 37.47 23.43 24.48
CA THR A 592 38.54 24.27 25.03
C THR A 592 39.85 24.13 24.23
N PRO A 593 40.77 25.10 24.30
CA PRO A 593 42.08 25.02 23.64
C PRO A 593 42.85 23.74 23.98
N GLU A 594 42.76 23.27 25.23
CA GLU A 594 43.43 22.06 25.72
C GLU A 594 42.80 20.79 25.10
N GLN A 595 41.48 20.77 24.96
CA GLN A 595 40.76 19.66 24.32
C GLN A 595 41.06 19.58 22.83
N LEU A 596 41.15 20.73 22.15
CA LEU A 596 41.52 20.82 20.73
C LEU A 596 42.98 20.37 20.51
N ALA A 597 43.91 20.82 21.37
CA ALA A 597 45.31 20.41 21.32
C ALA A 597 45.47 18.88 21.51
N LYS A 598 44.77 18.32 22.51
CA LYS A 598 44.79 16.89 22.81
C LYS A 598 44.19 16.06 21.67
N THR A 599 43.08 16.51 21.09
CA THR A 599 42.40 15.82 19.99
C THR A 599 43.27 15.81 18.72
N ALA A 600 43.87 16.95 18.38
CA ALA A 600 44.75 17.08 17.22
C ALA A 600 46.16 16.48 17.41
N GLY A 601 46.59 16.26 18.66
CA GLY A 601 47.96 15.81 18.97
C GLY A 601 48.98 16.89 18.61
N VAL A 602 48.79 18.10 19.11
CA VAL A 602 49.66 19.26 18.89
C VAL A 602 50.05 19.91 20.22
N LYS A 603 51.07 20.78 20.17
CA LYS A 603 51.50 21.55 21.34
C LYS A 603 50.38 22.52 21.79
N PRO A 604 50.35 22.92 23.08
CA PRO A 604 49.33 23.83 23.60
C PRO A 604 49.21 25.14 22.82
N GLU A 605 50.35 25.69 22.37
CA GLU A 605 50.43 26.90 21.54
C GLU A 605 49.65 26.77 20.22
N THR A 606 49.76 25.63 19.55
CA THR A 606 49.02 25.33 18.31
C THR A 606 47.53 25.12 18.60
N GLY A 607 47.18 24.59 19.78
CA GLY A 607 45.80 24.45 20.23
C GLY A 607 45.10 25.78 20.47
N LEU A 608 45.82 26.76 21.03
CA LEU A 608 45.36 28.14 21.20
C LEU A 608 45.14 28.84 19.86
N ALA A 609 46.08 28.71 18.92
CA ALA A 609 45.94 29.27 17.57
C ALA A 609 44.74 28.65 16.81
N LEU A 610 44.53 27.34 16.98
CA LEU A 610 43.39 26.62 16.42
C LEU A 610 42.06 27.06 17.04
N TYR A 611 42.02 27.29 18.35
CA TYR A 611 40.84 27.81 19.04
C TYR A 611 40.47 29.21 18.53
N ALA A 612 41.43 30.12 18.42
CA ALA A 612 41.20 31.48 17.90
C ALA A 612 40.61 31.46 16.48
N LEU A 613 41.20 30.67 15.57
CA LEU A 613 40.69 30.51 14.21
C LEU A 613 39.25 29.98 14.18
N ILE A 614 38.92 29.00 15.04
CA ILE A 614 37.59 28.39 15.10
C ILE A 614 36.52 29.38 15.60
N GLN A 615 36.87 30.29 16.52
CA GLN A 615 35.94 31.32 17.01
C GLN A 615 35.64 32.39 15.96
N GLU A 616 36.61 32.70 15.09
CA GLU A 616 36.46 33.68 14.00
C GLU A 616 35.66 33.16 12.79
N LEU A 617 35.33 31.87 12.75
CA LEU A 617 34.55 31.30 11.63
C LEU A 617 33.10 31.81 11.65
N PRO A 618 32.57 32.32 10.51
CA PRO A 618 31.21 32.82 10.43
C PRO A 618 30.16 31.73 10.67
N ASP A 619 29.09 32.10 11.37
CA ASP A 619 27.94 31.23 11.64
C ASP A 619 27.06 31.12 10.39
N SER A 620 27.42 30.24 9.44
CA SER A 620 26.61 29.94 8.24
C SER A 620 26.49 28.45 7.92
#